data_AF-Q84UZ0-F1
#
_entry.id   AF-Q84UZ0-F1
#
_cell.length_a   1.000
_cell.length_b   1.000
_cell.length_c   1.000
_cell.angle_alpha   90.00
_cell.angle_beta   90.00
_cell.angle_gamma   90.00
#
_symmetry.space_group_name_H-M   'P 1'
#
loop_
_entity.id
_entity.type
_entity.pdbx_description
1 polymer ?
#
loop_
_entity_poly.entity_id
_entity_poly.type
_entity_poly.pdbx_seq_one_letter_code
_entity_poly.pdbx_strand_id
1 'polypeptide(L)'
;MFRRDLFESIQSSLGVTFTYDAACNDEGTNALCARYASPGRSFLASNVAGECVWINPPYSHIRDWQQHYMRCKASDPEHTSAVFCVPAWPQVHRLMQKAKYSLVARYPAGTPLFSKPGPDGQRIPMAGTPWAVDLWYDKPCDEGIVRGLGPDSSIQVKLCPLLYEVTVAGTKCTALADTGAKCAEVADGYISLAKAQQAGLRLEAPPLLQVQVANSGRSQVVGCVTVNVRFDCGFRDDAKLLVLRDNIPGTDVVLALE
;
A
#
# COMPACT_ATOMS: atom_id res chain seq x y z
N MET A 1 -17.49 24.06 0.64
CA MET A 1 -17.78 22.67 1.08
C MET A 1 -18.29 21.88 -0.12
N PHE A 2 -17.96 20.60 -0.28
CA PHE A 2 -18.64 19.78 -1.30
C PHE A 2 -20.13 19.67 -0.96
N ARG A 3 -20.99 19.57 -1.96
CA ARG A 3 -22.45 19.49 -1.74
C ARG A 3 -22.82 18.22 -0.99
N ARG A 4 -23.65 18.38 0.06
CA ARG A 4 -24.03 17.30 0.98
C ARG A 4 -24.83 16.19 0.28
N ASP A 5 -25.73 16.55 -0.61
CA ASP A 5 -26.52 15.60 -1.40
C ASP A 5 -25.65 14.75 -2.33
N LEU A 6 -24.64 15.36 -2.97
CA LEU A 6 -23.67 14.62 -3.79
C LEU A 6 -22.77 13.74 -2.94
N PHE A 7 -22.30 14.24 -1.79
CA PHE A 7 -21.50 13.47 -0.83
C PHE A 7 -22.23 12.22 -0.35
N GLU A 8 -23.51 12.36 0.04
CA GLU A 8 -24.37 11.25 0.46
C GLU A 8 -24.66 10.28 -0.67
N SER A 9 -24.84 10.78 -1.91
CA SER A 9 -25.00 9.93 -3.08
C SER A 9 -23.76 9.07 -3.36
N ILE A 10 -22.54 9.59 -3.12
CA ILE A 10 -21.29 8.84 -3.27
C ILE A 10 -21.12 7.78 -2.16
N GLN A 11 -21.46 8.11 -0.92
CA GLN A 11 -21.50 7.12 0.17
C GLN A 11 -22.42 5.95 -0.18
N SER A 12 -23.63 6.26 -0.64
CA SER A 12 -24.64 5.28 -1.03
C SER A 12 -24.16 4.40 -2.20
N SER A 13 -23.57 4.99 -3.24
CA SER A 13 -23.10 4.22 -4.40
C SER A 13 -21.92 3.30 -4.10
N LEU A 14 -21.05 3.69 -3.15
CA LEU A 14 -19.90 2.89 -2.73
C LEU A 14 -20.22 1.90 -1.60
N GLY A 15 -21.38 2.04 -0.95
CA GLY A 15 -21.73 1.25 0.23
C GLY A 15 -20.83 1.54 1.43
N VAL A 16 -20.35 2.77 1.57
CA VAL A 16 -19.44 3.19 2.66
C VAL A 16 -20.02 4.36 3.45
N THR A 17 -19.54 4.56 4.67
CA THR A 17 -19.79 5.78 5.45
C THR A 17 -18.46 6.48 5.67
N PHE A 18 -18.33 7.71 5.21
CA PHE A 18 -17.16 8.52 5.48
C PHE A 18 -17.14 8.93 6.95
N THR A 19 -16.02 8.67 7.60
CA THR A 19 -15.84 8.92 9.05
C THR A 19 -14.97 10.14 9.31
N TYR A 20 -14.18 10.57 8.32
CA TYR A 20 -13.20 11.64 8.46
C TYR A 20 -13.18 12.58 7.24
N ASP A 21 -13.28 13.90 7.47
CA ASP A 21 -13.12 14.92 6.42
C ASP A 21 -11.74 15.58 6.53
N ALA A 22 -10.90 15.40 5.51
CA ALA A 22 -9.50 15.76 5.60
C ALA A 22 -9.23 17.26 5.45
N ALA A 23 -10.17 18.06 4.95
CA ALA A 23 -9.89 19.44 4.52
C ALA A 23 -11.00 20.44 4.90
N CYS A 24 -11.17 20.67 6.19
CA CYS A 24 -12.14 21.62 6.74
C CYS A 24 -11.50 22.94 7.19
N ASN A 25 -12.32 23.93 7.51
CA ASN A 25 -11.89 25.09 8.28
C ASN A 25 -11.77 24.73 9.77
N ASP A 26 -11.11 25.59 10.54
CA ASP A 26 -10.84 25.34 11.96
C ASP A 26 -12.10 25.25 12.80
N GLU A 27 -13.14 26.00 12.41
CA GLU A 27 -14.45 25.97 13.07
C GLU A 27 -15.27 24.72 12.73
N GLY A 28 -14.82 23.91 11.76
CA GLY A 28 -15.55 22.73 11.27
C GLY A 28 -16.89 23.05 10.61
N THR A 29 -17.19 24.33 10.36
CA THR A 29 -18.48 24.73 9.81
C THR A 29 -18.65 24.25 8.38
N ASN A 30 -17.59 23.81 7.70
CA ASN A 30 -17.62 23.15 6.40
C ASN A 30 -17.33 21.64 6.43
N ALA A 31 -17.31 21.00 7.60
CA ALA A 31 -17.08 19.58 7.71
C ALA A 31 -18.29 18.76 7.21
N LEU A 32 -18.00 17.72 6.43
CA LEU A 32 -18.99 16.75 5.97
C LEU A 32 -19.10 15.56 6.92
N CYS A 33 -18.03 15.28 7.68
CA CYS A 33 -17.94 14.22 8.68
C CYS A 33 -17.87 14.81 10.11
N ALA A 34 -18.20 14.01 11.12
CA ALA A 34 -18.09 14.43 12.52
C ALA A 34 -16.63 14.67 12.95
N ARG A 35 -15.69 13.87 12.42
CA ARG A 35 -14.25 14.04 12.62
C ARG A 35 -13.66 14.71 11.39
N TYR A 36 -12.74 15.64 11.60
CA TYR A 36 -12.14 16.37 10.51
C TYR A 36 -10.75 16.93 10.85
N ALA A 37 -9.95 17.15 9.81
CA ALA A 37 -8.73 17.94 9.85
C ALA A 37 -8.99 19.37 9.38
N SER A 38 -8.14 20.29 9.83
CA SER A 38 -8.22 21.72 9.55
C SER A 38 -6.81 22.33 9.53
N PRO A 39 -6.61 23.61 9.14
CA PRO A 39 -5.29 24.24 9.22
C PRO A 39 -4.63 24.14 10.61
N GLY A 40 -5.38 24.35 11.69
CA GLY A 40 -4.93 24.18 13.08
C GLY A 40 -4.81 22.72 13.54
N ARG A 41 -5.40 21.76 12.80
CA ARG A 41 -5.30 20.31 13.04
C ARG A 41 -4.96 19.60 11.74
N SER A 42 -3.70 19.77 11.32
CA SER A 42 -3.24 19.37 10.00
C SER A 42 -3.53 17.90 9.68
N PHE A 43 -4.10 17.65 8.50
CA PHE A 43 -4.27 16.30 7.97
C PHE A 43 -2.93 15.56 7.88
N LEU A 44 -1.86 16.25 7.45
CA LEU A 44 -0.52 15.67 7.31
C LEU A 44 0.15 15.30 8.64
N ALA A 45 -0.44 15.70 9.77
CA ALA A 45 -0.01 15.32 11.12
C ALA A 45 -1.00 14.36 11.81
N SER A 46 -2.13 14.05 11.17
CA SER A 46 -3.18 13.20 11.73
C SER A 46 -2.98 11.74 11.31
N ASN A 47 -3.18 10.79 12.22
CA ASN A 47 -3.29 9.38 11.86
C ASN A 47 -4.74 9.06 11.47
N VAL A 48 -4.95 8.61 10.23
CA VAL A 48 -6.27 8.23 9.70
C VAL A 48 -6.36 6.73 9.38
N ALA A 49 -5.49 5.91 9.96
CA ALA A 49 -5.62 4.46 9.92
C ALA A 49 -6.98 4.03 10.54
N GLY A 50 -7.68 3.12 9.86
CA GLY A 50 -9.01 2.64 10.24
C GLY A 50 -10.17 3.55 9.83
N GLU A 51 -9.91 4.65 9.13
CA GLU A 51 -10.93 5.61 8.70
C GLU A 51 -11.37 5.40 7.23
N CYS A 52 -12.60 5.82 6.92
CA CYS A 52 -13.05 6.06 5.56
C CYS A 52 -13.00 7.57 5.29
N VAL A 53 -11.97 8.02 4.58
CA VAL A 53 -11.59 9.45 4.53
C VAL A 53 -12.14 10.13 3.28
N TRP A 54 -12.81 11.26 3.44
CA TRP A 54 -13.10 12.20 2.36
C TRP A 54 -11.97 13.21 2.21
N ILE A 55 -11.35 13.27 1.03
CA ILE A 55 -10.15 14.07 0.79
C ILE A 55 -10.41 15.06 -0.36
N ASN A 56 -10.63 16.32 -0.03
CA ASN A 56 -10.68 17.45 -0.97
C ASN A 56 -9.50 18.40 -0.70
N PRO A 57 -8.27 18.02 -1.10
CA PRO A 57 -7.05 18.66 -0.63
C PRO A 57 -6.83 20.01 -1.33
N PRO A 58 -5.96 20.90 -0.79
CA PRO A 58 -5.42 22.01 -1.55
C PRO A 58 -4.75 21.49 -2.84
N TYR A 59 -5.12 22.04 -4.01
CA TYR A 59 -4.72 21.46 -5.30
C TYR A 59 -3.21 21.51 -5.58
N SER A 60 -2.45 22.36 -4.86
CA SER A 60 -0.99 22.40 -4.90
C SER A 60 -0.32 21.27 -4.11
N HIS A 61 -1.05 20.55 -3.25
CA HIS A 61 -0.51 19.55 -2.32
C HIS A 61 -1.14 18.16 -2.46
N ILE A 62 -1.80 17.87 -3.59
CA ILE A 62 -2.48 16.58 -3.83
C ILE A 62 -1.53 15.39 -3.59
N ARG A 63 -0.27 15.49 -4.06
CA ARG A 63 0.72 14.42 -3.88
C ARG A 63 1.08 14.21 -2.42
N ASP A 64 1.36 15.28 -1.67
CA ASP A 64 1.76 15.19 -0.27
C ASP A 64 0.64 14.55 0.58
N TRP A 65 -0.61 14.91 0.30
CA TRP A 65 -1.79 14.35 0.95
C TRP A 65 -2.00 12.89 0.59
N GLN A 66 -1.82 12.53 -0.69
CA GLN A 66 -1.90 11.15 -1.14
C GLN A 66 -0.83 10.26 -0.50
N GLN A 67 0.41 10.74 -0.40
CA GLN A 67 1.50 10.03 0.27
C GLN A 67 1.28 9.88 1.77
N HIS A 68 0.75 10.91 2.43
CA HIS A 68 0.38 10.83 3.84
C HIS A 68 -0.73 9.81 4.09
N TYR A 69 -1.80 9.87 3.29
CA TYR A 69 -2.88 8.89 3.34
C TYR A 69 -2.36 7.46 3.14
N MET A 70 -1.50 7.22 2.14
CA MET A 70 -0.90 5.91 1.91
C MET A 70 -0.10 5.38 3.11
N ARG A 71 0.65 6.26 3.80
CA ARG A 71 1.38 5.88 5.03
C ARG A 71 0.43 5.49 6.15
N CYS A 72 -0.69 6.21 6.32
CA CYS A 72 -1.71 5.84 7.30
C CYS A 72 -2.37 4.50 6.92
N LYS A 73 -2.75 4.31 5.66
CA LYS A 73 -3.34 3.06 5.16
C LYS A 73 -2.43 1.87 5.35
N ALA A 74 -1.12 2.02 5.17
CA ALA A 74 -0.17 0.93 5.41
C ALA A 74 -0.20 0.40 6.87
N SER A 75 -0.67 1.20 7.83
CA SER A 75 -0.79 0.79 9.23
C SER A 75 -2.08 0.02 9.54
N ASP A 76 -3.11 0.17 8.71
CA ASP A 76 -4.39 -0.55 8.81
C ASP A 76 -5.03 -0.70 7.41
N PRO A 77 -4.47 -1.55 6.56
CA PRO A 77 -4.87 -1.61 5.15
C PRO A 77 -6.29 -2.16 4.95
N GLU A 78 -6.79 -2.96 5.89
CA GLU A 78 -8.08 -3.66 5.83
C GLU A 78 -9.27 -2.78 6.18
N HIS A 79 -9.04 -1.72 6.97
CA HIS A 79 -10.11 -0.83 7.41
C HIS A 79 -9.95 0.61 6.90
N THR A 80 -8.77 0.96 6.35
CA THR A 80 -8.52 2.30 5.81
C THR A 80 -8.93 2.41 4.34
N SER A 81 -9.75 3.40 4.03
CA SER A 81 -10.13 3.76 2.65
C SER A 81 -10.24 5.26 2.47
N ALA A 82 -10.26 5.73 1.22
CA ALA A 82 -10.49 7.15 0.95
C ALA A 82 -11.15 7.42 -0.40
N VAL A 83 -11.87 8.54 -0.46
CA VAL A 83 -12.25 9.18 -1.73
C VAL A 83 -11.54 10.51 -1.89
N PHE A 84 -10.77 10.64 -2.97
CA PHE A 84 -10.13 11.87 -3.39
C PHE A 84 -11.02 12.65 -4.36
N CYS A 85 -11.40 13.86 -3.97
CA CYS A 85 -12.05 14.86 -4.82
C CYS A 85 -10.98 15.82 -5.37
N VAL A 86 -10.60 15.64 -6.63
CA VAL A 86 -9.46 16.35 -7.23
C VAL A 86 -9.77 16.82 -8.66
N PRO A 87 -9.07 17.87 -9.16
CA PRO A 87 -9.20 18.26 -10.56
C PRO A 87 -8.83 17.11 -11.51
N ALA A 88 -9.56 16.98 -12.62
CA ALA A 88 -9.30 15.99 -13.66
C ALA A 88 -8.09 16.35 -14.56
N TRP A 89 -7.01 16.86 -13.94
CA TRP A 89 -5.78 17.22 -14.64
C TRP A 89 -4.96 15.97 -15.01
N PRO A 90 -4.29 15.93 -16.17
CA PRO A 90 -3.57 14.74 -16.63
C PRO A 90 -2.55 14.18 -15.62
N GLN A 91 -1.81 15.05 -14.93
CA GLN A 91 -0.82 14.65 -13.93
C GLN A 91 -1.44 14.05 -12.68
N VAL A 92 -2.61 14.54 -12.26
CA VAL A 92 -3.35 14.01 -11.11
C VAL A 92 -4.00 12.68 -11.49
N HIS A 93 -4.56 12.59 -12.69
CA HIS A 93 -5.14 11.35 -13.21
C HIS A 93 -4.10 10.21 -13.23
N ARG A 94 -2.89 10.47 -13.75
CA ARG A 94 -1.77 9.50 -13.74
C ARG A 94 -1.33 9.13 -12.33
N LEU A 95 -1.31 10.09 -11.39
CA LEU A 95 -0.98 9.83 -9.98
C LEU A 95 -1.97 8.83 -9.37
N MET A 96 -3.27 9.05 -9.54
CA MET A 96 -4.31 8.16 -8.99
C MET A 96 -4.32 6.78 -9.66
N GLN A 97 -4.14 6.73 -10.98
CA GLN A 97 -4.00 5.46 -11.71
C GLN A 97 -2.78 4.64 -11.26
N LYS A 98 -1.63 5.28 -11.06
CA LYS A 98 -0.41 4.61 -10.56
C LYS A 98 -0.65 4.00 -9.17
N ALA A 99 -1.46 4.67 -8.34
CA ALA A 99 -1.87 4.19 -7.03
C ALA A 99 -2.97 3.12 -7.08
N LYS A 100 -3.45 2.74 -8.28
CA LYS A 100 -4.53 1.76 -8.52
C LYS A 100 -5.88 2.14 -7.90
N TYR A 101 -6.14 3.43 -7.72
CA TYR A 101 -7.44 3.91 -7.28
C TYR A 101 -8.47 3.78 -8.40
N SER A 102 -9.73 3.55 -8.05
CA SER A 102 -10.83 3.44 -9.01
C SER A 102 -11.51 4.79 -9.23
N LEU A 103 -11.70 5.20 -10.48
CA LEU A 103 -12.47 6.39 -10.79
C LEU A 103 -13.96 6.10 -10.56
N VAL A 104 -14.58 6.79 -9.61
CA VAL A 104 -15.99 6.58 -9.22
C VAL A 104 -16.92 7.52 -9.98
N ALA A 105 -16.52 8.77 -10.14
CA ALA A 105 -17.31 9.78 -10.83
C ALA A 105 -16.39 10.80 -11.50
N ARG A 106 -16.89 11.36 -12.61
CA ARG A 106 -16.32 12.53 -13.27
C ARG A 106 -17.41 13.55 -13.47
N TYR A 107 -17.15 14.76 -13.02
CA TYR A 107 -18.04 15.91 -13.20
C TYR A 107 -17.41 16.87 -14.21
N PRO A 108 -18.14 17.26 -15.28
CA PRO A 108 -17.61 18.21 -16.25
C PRO A 108 -17.41 19.60 -15.63
N ALA A 109 -16.56 20.41 -16.28
CA ALA A 109 -16.41 21.81 -15.94
C ALA A 109 -17.79 22.52 -15.95
N GLY A 110 -17.98 23.46 -15.02
CA GLY A 110 -19.24 24.17 -14.81
C GLY A 110 -20.23 23.46 -13.90
N THR A 111 -19.96 22.22 -13.46
CA THR A 111 -20.84 21.52 -12.51
C THR A 111 -20.78 22.17 -11.12
N PRO A 112 -21.93 22.56 -10.52
CA PRO A 112 -21.98 23.19 -9.20
C PRO A 112 -21.80 22.16 -8.07
N LEU A 113 -20.55 21.76 -7.83
CA LEU A 113 -20.18 20.72 -6.85
C LEU A 113 -20.05 21.24 -5.42
N PHE A 114 -19.86 22.54 -5.25
CA PHE A 114 -19.54 23.13 -3.95
C PHE A 114 -20.65 24.07 -3.50
N SER A 115 -20.75 24.26 -2.19
CA SER A 115 -21.62 25.24 -1.55
C SER A 115 -20.84 26.11 -0.57
N LYS A 116 -21.39 27.29 -0.29
CA LYS A 116 -20.89 28.27 0.68
C LYS A 116 -22.00 28.63 1.68
N PRO A 117 -21.67 29.13 2.88
CA PRO A 117 -22.68 29.71 3.76
C PRO A 117 -23.32 30.93 3.09
N GLY A 118 -24.65 31.00 3.16
CA GLY A 118 -25.47 32.15 2.82
C GLY A 118 -25.69 33.06 4.03
N PRO A 119 -26.40 34.20 3.85
CA PRO A 119 -26.65 35.17 4.90
C PRO A 119 -27.33 34.56 6.14
N ASP A 120 -28.29 33.67 5.94
CA ASP A 120 -29.08 33.04 7.02
C ASP A 120 -28.45 31.72 7.51
N GLY A 121 -27.17 31.48 7.23
CA GLY A 121 -26.48 30.23 7.53
C GLY A 121 -26.84 29.05 6.62
N GLN A 122 -27.88 29.16 5.79
CA GLN A 122 -28.22 28.15 4.77
C GLN A 122 -27.08 27.97 3.77
N ARG A 123 -26.95 26.77 3.19
CA ARG A 123 -25.95 26.51 2.16
C ARG A 123 -26.45 26.93 0.79
N ILE A 124 -25.70 27.81 0.13
CA ILE A 124 -25.99 28.25 -1.25
C ILE A 124 -25.01 27.54 -2.20
N PRO A 125 -25.51 26.89 -3.27
CA PRO A 125 -24.65 26.34 -4.31
C PRO A 125 -23.73 27.42 -4.91
N MET A 126 -22.47 27.08 -5.08
CA MET A 126 -21.50 27.92 -5.79
C MET A 126 -21.61 27.68 -7.29
N ALA A 127 -21.15 28.64 -8.09
CA ALA A 127 -20.88 28.41 -9.51
C ALA A 127 -19.93 27.22 -9.66
N GLY A 128 -20.08 26.48 -10.77
CA GLY A 128 -19.25 25.32 -11.01
C GLY A 128 -17.78 25.67 -11.23
N THR A 129 -16.92 24.68 -11.01
CA THR A 129 -15.48 24.85 -11.24
C THR A 129 -15.18 24.99 -12.73
N PRO A 130 -14.21 25.81 -13.15
CA PRO A 130 -13.89 25.99 -14.57
C PRO A 130 -13.14 24.79 -15.17
N TRP A 131 -12.78 23.80 -14.35
CA TRP A 131 -12.22 22.51 -14.75
C TRP A 131 -13.14 21.37 -14.32
N ALA A 132 -13.01 20.23 -14.99
CA ALA A 132 -13.63 18.98 -14.58
C ALA A 132 -13.01 18.45 -13.28
N VAL A 133 -13.80 17.70 -12.50
CA VAL A 133 -13.40 17.12 -11.21
C VAL A 133 -13.61 15.61 -11.27
N ASP A 134 -12.61 14.86 -10.82
CA ASP A 134 -12.65 13.42 -10.68
C ASP A 134 -12.79 13.04 -9.20
N LEU A 135 -13.61 12.03 -8.92
CA LEU A 135 -13.66 11.34 -7.63
C LEU A 135 -12.98 9.98 -7.75
N TRP A 136 -11.91 9.77 -7.01
CA TRP A 136 -11.14 8.52 -7.00
C TRP A 136 -11.29 7.80 -5.68
N TYR A 137 -11.68 6.53 -5.71
CA TYR A 137 -11.82 5.69 -4.53
C TYR A 137 -10.68 4.71 -4.40
N ASP A 138 -10.05 4.72 -3.24
CA ASP A 138 -9.13 3.70 -2.78
C ASP A 138 -9.86 2.83 -1.75
N LYS A 139 -10.35 1.67 -2.19
CA LYS A 139 -11.05 0.71 -1.33
C LYS A 139 -10.12 0.11 -0.28
N PRO A 140 -10.60 -0.37 0.88
CA PRO A 140 -9.76 -1.13 1.78
C PRO A 140 -9.13 -2.33 1.07
N CYS A 141 -7.95 -2.73 1.50
CA CYS A 141 -7.34 -3.97 1.03
C CYS A 141 -8.24 -5.13 1.48
N ASP A 142 -8.63 -5.99 0.55
CA ASP A 142 -9.38 -7.19 0.91
C ASP A 142 -8.46 -8.04 1.82
N GLU A 143 -9.00 -8.60 2.92
CA GLU A 143 -8.29 -9.62 3.69
C GLU A 143 -7.85 -10.73 2.75
N GLY A 144 -6.54 -10.88 2.57
CA GLY A 144 -5.98 -12.13 2.08
C GLY A 144 -6.08 -13.16 3.20
N ILE A 145 -7.24 -13.81 3.40
CA ILE A 145 -7.34 -14.95 4.32
C ILE A 145 -6.48 -16.09 3.74
N VAL A 146 -5.24 -16.18 4.23
CA VAL A 146 -4.37 -17.33 3.95
C VAL A 146 -4.62 -18.37 5.04
N ARG A 147 -5.39 -19.41 4.70
CA ARG A 147 -5.78 -20.49 5.64
C ARG A 147 -4.55 -21.31 6.08
N GLY A 148 -4.12 -21.12 7.33
CA GLY A 148 -3.07 -21.90 8.02
C GLY A 148 -3.56 -23.17 8.75
N LEU A 149 -2.60 -23.91 9.33
CA LEU A 149 -2.61 -25.36 9.55
C LEU A 149 -2.70 -25.76 11.03
N GLY A 150 -3.61 -26.69 11.32
CA GLY A 150 -3.74 -27.32 12.63
C GLY A 150 -2.86 -28.57 12.77
N PRO A 151 -2.77 -29.17 13.98
CA PRO A 151 -1.70 -30.10 14.35
C PRO A 151 -1.83 -31.53 13.79
N ASP A 152 -2.96 -31.89 13.20
CA ASP A 152 -3.27 -33.27 12.83
C ASP A 152 -3.60 -33.39 11.35
N SER A 153 -2.60 -33.65 10.51
CA SER A 153 -2.74 -34.55 9.35
C SER A 153 -1.44 -34.62 8.56
N SER A 154 -1.00 -35.84 8.29
CA SER A 154 -0.01 -36.23 7.29
C SER A 154 -0.48 -35.97 5.83
N ILE A 155 -1.26 -34.91 5.63
CA ILE A 155 -1.73 -34.37 4.37
C ILE A 155 -1.75 -32.84 4.54
N GLN A 156 -1.01 -32.12 3.68
CA GLN A 156 -0.84 -30.65 3.65
C GLN A 156 0.22 -30.05 4.59
N VAL A 157 1.43 -29.92 4.04
CA VAL A 157 2.33 -28.79 4.28
C VAL A 157 1.54 -27.49 4.01
N LYS A 158 0.93 -26.92 5.02
CA LYS A 158 0.09 -25.72 4.93
C LYS A 158 0.82 -24.58 5.62
N LEU A 159 1.74 -24.03 4.83
CA LEU A 159 1.88 -22.59 4.60
C LEU A 159 2.08 -21.76 5.86
N CYS A 160 3.35 -21.56 6.22
CA CYS A 160 3.74 -20.25 6.74
C CYS A 160 3.25 -19.22 5.70
N PRO A 161 2.43 -18.22 6.09
CA PRO A 161 1.69 -17.37 5.14
C PRO A 161 2.59 -16.50 4.25
N LEU A 162 3.90 -16.51 4.54
CA LEU A 162 4.93 -15.80 3.82
C LEU A 162 5.79 -16.73 2.95
N LEU A 163 5.47 -18.02 2.86
CA LEU A 163 6.14 -18.95 1.95
C LEU A 163 5.44 -18.97 0.59
N TYR A 164 6.20 -18.65 -0.44
CA TYR A 164 5.78 -18.63 -1.83
C TYR A 164 6.55 -19.66 -2.64
N GLU A 165 5.89 -20.28 -3.63
CA GLU A 165 6.62 -20.94 -4.70
C GLU A 165 7.15 -19.87 -5.66
N VAL A 166 8.47 -19.89 -5.87
CA VAL A 166 9.15 -19.00 -6.81
C VAL A 166 10.06 -19.80 -7.73
N THR A 167 10.40 -19.22 -8.86
CA THR A 167 11.39 -19.75 -9.79
C THR A 167 12.60 -18.83 -9.81
N VAL A 168 13.78 -19.39 -9.53
CA VAL A 168 15.08 -18.71 -9.61
C VAL A 168 15.90 -19.42 -10.69
N ALA A 169 16.22 -18.70 -11.77
CA ALA A 169 16.95 -19.25 -12.93
C ALA A 169 16.37 -20.58 -13.45
N GLY A 170 15.03 -20.69 -13.51
CA GLY A 170 14.33 -21.90 -13.96
C GLY A 170 14.19 -23.00 -12.90
N THR A 171 14.76 -22.83 -11.71
CA THR A 171 14.66 -23.78 -10.60
C THR A 171 13.58 -23.37 -9.62
N LYS A 172 12.66 -24.30 -9.32
CA LYS A 172 11.62 -24.11 -8.31
C LYS A 172 12.20 -24.03 -6.90
N CYS A 173 11.83 -23.00 -6.16
CA CYS A 173 12.28 -22.70 -4.81
C CYS A 173 11.09 -22.35 -3.92
N THR A 174 11.23 -22.58 -2.62
CA THR A 174 10.32 -22.02 -1.60
C THR A 174 10.92 -20.73 -1.04
N ALA A 175 10.25 -19.60 -1.21
CA ALA A 175 10.70 -18.29 -0.75
C ALA A 175 9.89 -17.80 0.46
N LEU A 176 10.55 -17.42 1.55
CA LEU A 176 9.94 -16.74 2.70
C LEU A 176 10.06 -15.22 2.51
N ALA A 177 8.95 -14.48 2.52
CA ALA A 177 8.99 -13.04 2.67
C ALA A 177 9.08 -12.68 4.16
N ASP A 178 10.10 -11.94 4.57
CA ASP A 178 10.38 -11.70 5.98
C ASP A 178 10.67 -10.22 6.23
N THR A 179 9.76 -9.52 6.91
CA THR A 179 9.91 -8.12 7.34
C THR A 179 10.91 -7.95 8.49
N GLY A 180 11.25 -9.04 9.18
CA GLY A 180 12.28 -9.06 10.22
C GLY A 180 13.68 -9.31 9.67
N ALA A 181 13.81 -9.84 8.45
CA ALA A 181 15.09 -10.08 7.82
C ALA A 181 15.78 -8.76 7.45
N LYS A 182 17.05 -8.62 7.83
CA LYS A 182 17.85 -7.42 7.54
C LYS A 182 19.13 -7.78 6.82
N CYS A 183 19.28 -7.27 5.61
CA CYS A 183 20.43 -7.51 4.74
C CYS A 183 21.48 -6.39 4.78
N ALA A 184 21.52 -5.58 5.85
CA ALA A 184 22.45 -4.46 6.02
C ALA A 184 22.58 -3.55 4.78
N GLU A 185 21.48 -3.35 4.05
CA GLU A 185 21.39 -2.53 2.82
C GLU A 185 22.29 -3.00 1.66
N VAL A 186 22.86 -4.22 1.72
CA VAL A 186 23.76 -4.75 0.67
C VAL A 186 23.09 -5.75 -0.28
N ALA A 187 21.87 -6.19 0.04
CA ALA A 187 21.12 -7.22 -0.65
C ALA A 187 19.61 -7.14 -0.32
N ASP A 188 18.79 -7.79 -1.11
CA ASP A 188 17.33 -7.87 -0.98
C ASP A 188 16.88 -9.14 -0.22
N GLY A 189 17.82 -10.01 0.14
CA GLY A 189 17.49 -11.29 0.78
C GLY A 189 18.64 -12.29 0.86
N TYR A 190 18.27 -13.55 1.05
CA TYR A 190 19.15 -14.70 1.20
C TYR A 190 18.72 -15.86 0.31
N ILE A 191 19.65 -16.70 -0.09
CA ILE A 191 19.40 -18.00 -0.73
C ILE A 191 20.36 -19.04 -0.17
N SER A 192 19.93 -20.29 -0.02
CA SER A 192 20.83 -21.36 0.41
C SER A 192 21.86 -21.71 -0.66
N LEU A 193 23.08 -22.07 -0.25
CA LEU A 193 24.15 -22.51 -1.16
C LEU A 193 23.71 -23.70 -2.00
N ALA A 194 23.03 -24.67 -1.39
CA ALA A 194 22.54 -25.85 -2.09
C ALA A 194 21.60 -25.47 -3.25
N LYS A 195 20.68 -24.52 -3.01
CA LYS A 195 19.75 -24.06 -4.04
C LYS A 195 20.42 -23.22 -5.12
N ALA A 196 21.34 -22.34 -4.73
CA ALA A 196 22.10 -21.55 -5.68
C ALA A 196 22.92 -22.44 -6.63
N GLN A 197 23.54 -23.50 -6.11
CA GLN A 197 24.26 -24.49 -6.92
C GLN A 197 23.31 -25.30 -7.81
N GLN A 198 22.17 -25.76 -7.28
CA GLN A 198 21.15 -26.46 -8.07
C GLN A 198 20.66 -25.61 -9.25
N ALA A 199 20.50 -24.31 -9.04
CA ALA A 199 20.07 -23.36 -10.06
C ALA A 199 21.20 -22.90 -11.00
N GLY A 200 22.43 -23.43 -10.85
CA GLY A 200 23.57 -23.09 -11.70
C GLY A 200 24.04 -21.63 -11.57
N LEU A 201 23.77 -20.99 -10.43
CA LEU A 201 24.13 -19.59 -10.22
C LEU A 201 25.63 -19.44 -10.01
N ARG A 202 26.21 -18.41 -10.64
CA ARG A 202 27.62 -18.04 -10.43
C ARG A 202 27.72 -17.12 -9.21
N LEU A 203 28.48 -17.54 -8.21
CA LEU A 203 28.71 -16.77 -6.99
C LEU A 203 29.73 -15.65 -7.22
N GLU A 204 29.42 -14.47 -6.72
CA GLU A 204 30.35 -13.36 -6.57
C GLU A 204 30.91 -13.31 -5.14
N ALA A 205 31.99 -12.53 -4.94
CA ALA A 205 32.59 -12.36 -3.63
C ALA A 205 31.57 -11.76 -2.63
N PRO A 206 31.46 -12.31 -1.41
CA PRO A 206 30.42 -11.90 -0.50
C PRO A 206 30.72 -10.51 0.10
N PRO A 207 29.72 -9.61 0.20
CA PRO A 207 29.88 -8.30 0.82
C PRO A 207 29.96 -8.37 2.35
N LEU A 208 29.57 -9.50 2.94
CA LEU A 208 29.56 -9.78 4.37
C LEU A 208 30.09 -11.19 4.60
N LEU A 209 30.74 -11.47 5.74
CA LEU A 209 31.26 -12.81 6.01
C LEU A 209 30.26 -13.71 6.74
N GLN A 210 29.39 -13.12 7.56
CA GLN A 210 28.43 -13.85 8.40
C GLN A 210 27.17 -13.02 8.64
N VAL A 211 26.06 -13.69 8.91
CA VAL A 211 24.80 -13.09 9.35
C VAL A 211 24.22 -13.86 10.52
N GLN A 212 23.41 -13.20 11.34
CA GLN A 212 22.65 -13.86 12.40
C GLN A 212 21.33 -14.38 11.81
N VAL A 213 21.16 -15.70 11.81
CA VAL A 213 19.94 -16.36 11.34
C VAL A 213 19.13 -16.71 12.57
N ALA A 214 18.12 -15.90 12.89
CA ALA A 214 17.15 -16.09 13.98
C ALA A 214 17.62 -17.00 15.16
N ASN A 215 16.82 -17.99 15.52
CA ASN A 215 17.08 -18.93 16.62
C ASN A 215 18.22 -19.94 16.33
N SER A 216 18.90 -19.83 15.18
CA SER A 216 19.87 -20.80 14.67
C SER A 216 21.33 -20.31 14.69
N GLY A 217 21.63 -19.17 15.33
CA GLY A 217 23.00 -18.68 15.53
C GLY A 217 23.53 -17.88 14.34
N ARG A 218 24.85 -17.88 14.14
CA ARG A 218 25.50 -17.20 13.01
C ARG A 218 25.70 -18.17 11.85
N SER A 219 25.26 -17.79 10.64
CA SER A 219 25.56 -18.54 9.42
C SER A 219 26.60 -17.80 8.58
N GLN A 220 27.45 -18.56 7.89
CA GLN A 220 28.47 -18.01 6.99
C GLN A 220 27.86 -17.62 5.65
N VAL A 221 28.17 -16.40 5.19
CA VAL A 221 27.87 -15.96 3.82
C VAL A 221 29.05 -16.35 2.93
N VAL A 222 28.78 -17.12 1.87
CA VAL A 222 29.81 -17.69 0.99
C VAL A 222 29.89 -16.98 -0.37
N GLY A 223 28.91 -16.14 -0.70
CA GLY A 223 28.91 -15.31 -1.90
C GLY A 223 27.67 -14.42 -1.96
N CYS A 224 27.52 -13.72 -3.08
CA CYS A 224 26.26 -13.09 -3.47
C CYS A 224 25.92 -13.42 -4.93
N VAL A 225 24.64 -13.29 -5.28
CA VAL A 225 24.12 -13.50 -6.63
C VAL A 225 23.08 -12.43 -6.94
N THR A 226 22.96 -12.05 -8.21
CA THR A 226 21.84 -11.24 -8.71
C THR A 226 21.00 -12.11 -9.63
N VAL A 227 19.72 -12.27 -9.31
CA VAL A 227 18.83 -13.20 -10.00
C VAL A 227 17.47 -12.59 -10.25
N ASN A 228 16.84 -12.98 -11.37
CA ASN A 228 15.43 -12.70 -11.60
C ASN A 228 14.59 -13.71 -10.82
N VAL A 229 13.90 -13.25 -9.76
CA VAL A 229 12.96 -14.06 -8.97
C VAL A 229 11.59 -13.94 -9.62
N ARG A 230 10.95 -15.07 -9.93
CA ARG A 230 9.62 -15.12 -10.53
C ARG A 230 8.64 -15.81 -9.61
N PHE A 231 7.53 -15.16 -9.31
CA PHE A 231 6.42 -15.74 -8.57
C PHE A 231 5.41 -16.34 -9.54
N ASP A 232 4.70 -17.37 -9.10
CA ASP A 232 3.69 -18.04 -9.93
C ASP A 232 2.51 -17.12 -10.32
N CYS A 233 2.30 -16.02 -9.58
CA CYS A 233 1.34 -14.98 -9.92
C CYS A 233 1.77 -14.07 -11.09
N GLY A 234 2.93 -14.34 -11.71
CA GLY A 234 3.48 -13.56 -12.83
C GLY A 234 4.31 -12.36 -12.42
N PHE A 235 4.41 -12.05 -11.12
CA PHE A 235 5.35 -11.04 -10.63
C PHE A 235 6.79 -11.49 -10.83
N ARG A 236 7.64 -10.57 -11.24
CA ARG A 236 9.07 -10.81 -11.44
C ARG A 236 9.86 -9.58 -11.03
N ASP A 237 10.99 -9.81 -10.38
CA ASP A 237 11.92 -8.74 -10.03
C ASP A 237 13.36 -9.26 -10.04
N ASP A 238 14.31 -8.35 -10.21
CA ASP A 238 15.72 -8.67 -10.04
C ASP A 238 16.08 -8.46 -8.56
N ALA A 239 16.57 -9.50 -7.91
CA ALA A 239 16.94 -9.49 -6.50
C ALA A 239 18.42 -9.86 -6.35
N LYS A 240 19.13 -9.09 -5.54
CA LYS A 240 20.48 -9.40 -5.07
C LYS A 240 20.37 -10.20 -3.78
N LEU A 241 20.82 -11.46 -3.79
CA LEU A 241 20.69 -12.37 -2.65
C LEU A 241 22.07 -12.73 -2.08
N LEU A 242 22.19 -12.74 -0.75
CA LEU A 242 23.35 -13.31 -0.07
C LEU A 242 23.23 -14.83 -0.03
N VAL A 243 24.32 -15.53 -0.36
CA VAL A 243 24.34 -16.99 -0.37
C VAL A 243 24.81 -17.51 0.99
N LEU A 244 23.91 -18.18 1.72
CA LEU A 244 24.21 -18.77 3.03
C LEU A 244 24.76 -20.18 2.86
N ARG A 245 25.80 -20.53 3.64
CA ARG A 245 26.34 -21.90 3.67
C ARG A 245 25.29 -22.89 4.18
N ASP A 246 24.54 -22.49 5.21
CA ASP A 246 23.58 -23.35 5.89
C ASP A 246 22.17 -23.10 5.34
N ASN A 247 21.36 -24.16 5.34
CA ASN A 247 19.96 -24.08 4.94
C ASN A 247 19.11 -23.51 6.08
N ILE A 248 18.11 -22.71 5.72
CA ILE A 248 17.02 -22.35 6.62
C ILE A 248 15.95 -23.45 6.49
N PRO A 249 15.58 -24.17 7.56
CA PRO A 249 14.64 -25.28 7.46
C PRO A 249 13.32 -24.87 6.80
N GLY A 250 12.93 -25.57 5.73
CA GLY A 250 11.69 -25.32 4.99
C GLY A 250 11.72 -24.09 4.07
N THR A 251 12.88 -23.47 3.84
CA THR A 251 13.00 -22.26 3.02
C THR A 251 14.27 -22.28 2.18
N ASP A 252 14.12 -22.07 0.88
CA ASP A 252 15.24 -21.97 -0.06
C ASP A 252 15.75 -20.53 -0.20
N VAL A 253 14.82 -19.57 -0.21
CA VAL A 253 15.06 -18.13 -0.40
C VAL A 253 14.38 -17.35 0.72
N VAL A 254 15.02 -16.33 1.28
CA VAL A 254 14.37 -15.35 2.16
C VAL A 254 14.43 -13.99 1.48
N LEU A 255 13.31 -13.32 1.32
CA LEU A 255 13.23 -11.96 0.77
C LEU A 255 13.00 -10.99 1.93
N ALA A 256 13.92 -10.06 2.12
CA ALA A 256 13.79 -9.00 3.10
C ALA A 256 12.79 -7.96 2.57
N LEU A 257 11.71 -7.73 3.31
CA LEU A 257 10.72 -6.71 2.98
C LEU A 257 11.05 -5.43 3.76
N GLU A 258 11.35 -4.34 3.04
CA GLU A 258 11.48 -2.99 3.60
C GLU A 258 10.14 -2.27 3.76
#